data_AF-A0A1J5R4C3-F1
#
_entry.id   AF-A0A1J5R4C3-F1
#
_cell.length_a   1.000
_cell.length_b   1.000
_cell.length_c   1.000
_cell.angle_alpha   90.00
_cell.angle_beta   90.00
_cell.angle_gamma   90.00
#
_symmetry.space_group_name_H-M   'P 1'
#
loop_
_entity.id
_entity.type
_entity.pdbx_description
1 polymer ?
#
loop_
_entity_poly.entity_id
_entity_poly.type
_entity_poly.pdbx_seq_one_letter_code
_entity_poly.pdbx_strand_id
1 'polypeptide(L)'
;MTTDDLFKDSVVCQLMKRDGISKSTIRTLFDRFRRLQNSAPTRERRRNPEWQLDGISHALLRAIAYRDPYSTEHMETVARLAVLLANKLGLDQDTVGVISVGAQLHDIGKIGIPLEVLIKPSQLSTEEMSLVRGHARIGWEIVNQFRGVCPAIKDIVLFHHERLDGSGYPFGHKSEAIPFGARLVGVADVIESMATHRPYRPALGLVPAIDEIMRHRGSLYDPEIVDVAIATADEIAALLASPT
;
A
#
# COMPACT_ATOMS: atom_id res chain seq x y z
N MET A 1 7.65 18.44 15.77
CA MET A 1 7.80 19.14 14.49
C MET A 1 6.57 20.02 14.28
N THR A 2 6.74 21.31 13.99
CA THR A 2 5.65 22.25 13.70
C THR A 2 5.39 22.34 12.19
N THR A 3 4.24 22.88 11.77
CA THR A 3 3.99 23.20 10.36
C THR A 3 5.04 24.15 9.79
N ASP A 4 5.57 25.04 10.62
CA ASP A 4 6.56 26.02 10.19
C ASP A 4 7.96 25.41 10.07
N ASP A 5 8.24 24.28 10.74
CA ASP A 5 9.43 23.47 10.49
C ASP A 5 9.32 22.71 9.15
N LEU A 6 8.12 22.22 8.82
CA LEU A 6 7.83 21.55 7.55
C LEU A 6 8.01 22.49 6.34
N PHE A 7 7.69 23.78 6.48
CA PHE A 7 7.89 24.79 5.43
C PHE A 7 9.31 25.34 5.33
N LYS A 8 10.22 24.93 6.22
CA LYS A 8 11.67 25.20 6.10
C LYS A 8 12.41 24.06 5.40
N ASP A 9 11.76 22.91 5.26
CA ASP A 9 12.29 21.76 4.55
C ASP A 9 12.35 22.05 3.04
N SER A 10 13.54 21.92 2.46
CA SER A 10 13.82 22.25 1.06
C SER A 10 13.09 21.32 0.09
N VAL A 11 12.89 20.05 0.49
CA VAL A 11 12.18 19.04 -0.31
C VAL A 11 10.69 19.34 -0.33
N VAL A 12 10.11 19.66 0.84
CA VAL A 12 8.70 20.06 0.94
C VAL A 12 8.43 21.31 0.08
N CYS A 13 9.29 22.32 0.14
CA CYS A 13 9.15 23.51 -0.68
C CYS A 13 9.27 23.25 -2.19
N GLN A 14 10.14 22.32 -2.60
CA GLN A 14 10.29 21.93 -4.00
C GLN A 14 9.07 21.15 -4.51
N LEU A 15 8.55 20.19 -3.73
CA LEU A 15 7.34 19.44 -4.07
C LEU A 15 6.12 20.35 -4.18
N MET A 16 5.96 21.30 -3.24
CA MET A 16 4.88 22.28 -3.29
C MET A 16 4.92 23.16 -4.54
N LYS A 17 6.13 23.56 -4.97
CA LYS A 17 6.31 24.35 -6.21
C LYS A 17 6.05 23.51 -7.46
N ARG A 18 6.51 22.27 -7.48
CA ARG A 18 6.34 21.35 -8.62
C ARG A 18 4.88 20.97 -8.83
N ASP A 19 4.17 20.67 -7.75
CA ASP A 19 2.83 20.08 -7.80
C ASP A 19 1.71 21.10 -7.52
N GLY A 20 2.05 22.39 -7.44
CA GLY A 20 1.08 23.48 -7.23
C GLY A 20 0.36 23.45 -5.86
N ILE A 21 0.94 22.79 -4.86
CA ILE A 21 0.31 22.57 -3.56
C ILE A 21 0.50 23.80 -2.67
N SER A 22 -0.59 24.39 -2.22
CA SER A 22 -0.56 25.60 -1.40
C SER A 22 -0.11 25.32 0.05
N LYS A 23 0.51 26.33 0.69
CA LYS A 23 0.86 26.28 2.13
C LYS A 23 -0.37 26.07 3.01
N SER A 24 -1.52 26.61 2.64
CA SER A 24 -2.77 26.42 3.40
C SER A 24 -3.28 24.98 3.31
N THR A 25 -3.12 24.31 2.17
CA THR A 25 -3.46 22.88 2.00
C THR A 25 -2.61 22.01 2.92
N ILE A 26 -1.28 22.18 2.89
CA ILE A 26 -0.37 21.42 3.76
C ILE A 26 -0.63 21.71 5.24
N ARG A 27 -0.83 22.99 5.60
CA ARG A 27 -1.15 23.39 6.97
C ARG A 27 -2.46 22.76 7.46
N THR A 28 -3.49 22.72 6.61
CA THR A 28 -4.77 22.07 6.92
C THR A 28 -4.62 20.57 7.11
N LEU A 29 -3.87 19.89 6.24
CA LEU A 29 -3.59 18.46 6.35
C LEU A 29 -2.81 18.13 7.63
N PHE A 30 -1.77 18.91 7.92
CA PHE A 30 -0.94 18.75 9.10
C PHE A 30 -1.71 19.05 10.41
N ASP A 31 -2.55 20.08 10.43
CA ASP A 31 -3.39 20.41 11.58
C ASP A 31 -4.48 19.36 11.82
N ARG A 32 -5.05 18.77 10.75
CA ARG A 32 -6.02 17.69 10.84
C ARG A 32 -5.38 16.39 11.33
N PHE A 33 -4.18 16.07 10.84
CA PHE A 33 -3.32 15.01 11.37
C PHE A 33 -3.02 15.20 12.86
N ARG A 34 -2.67 16.43 13.27
CA ARG A 34 -2.39 16.74 14.67
C ARG A 34 -3.62 16.61 15.55
N ARG A 35 -4.82 16.91 15.04
CA ARG A 35 -6.09 16.70 15.75
C ARG A 35 -6.39 15.22 15.92
N LEU A 36 -6.18 14.40 14.90
CA LEU A 36 -6.33 12.94 14.96
C LEU A 36 -5.35 12.29 15.96
N GLN A 37 -4.11 12.79 16.04
CA GLN A 37 -3.16 12.38 17.09
C GLN A 37 -3.54 12.87 18.49
N ASN A 38 -4.29 13.96 18.61
CA ASN A 38 -4.71 14.53 19.89
C ASN A 38 -6.03 13.94 20.42
N SER A 39 -6.88 13.39 19.55
CA SER A 39 -7.90 12.42 19.91
C SER A 39 -7.24 11.06 20.14
N ALA A 40 -6.54 10.89 21.27
CA ALA A 40 -5.85 9.64 21.56
C ALA A 40 -5.99 9.16 23.01
N PRO A 41 -5.88 7.83 23.23
CA PRO A 41 -5.77 7.16 24.53
C PRO A 41 -4.51 7.56 25.35
N THR A 42 -4.30 6.88 26.49
CA THR A 42 -3.34 7.17 27.57
C THR A 42 -1.88 7.44 27.16
N ARG A 43 -1.17 8.18 28.04
CA ARG A 43 0.20 8.72 27.89
C ARG A 43 1.28 7.68 27.54
N GLU A 44 1.05 6.40 27.85
CA GLU A 44 1.93 5.26 27.56
C GLU A 44 1.95 4.88 26.08
N ARG A 45 0.79 4.87 25.40
CA ARG A 45 0.68 4.50 23.97
C ARG A 45 1.39 5.50 23.05
N ARG A 46 1.53 6.78 23.45
CA ARG A 46 2.25 7.81 22.68
C ARG A 46 3.76 7.61 22.60
N ARG A 47 4.34 6.81 23.51
CA ARG A 47 5.76 6.49 23.53
C ARG A 47 6.09 5.22 22.75
N ASN A 48 5.08 4.46 22.32
CA ASN A 48 5.28 3.29 21.47
C ASN A 48 5.67 3.76 20.04
N PRO A 49 6.86 3.36 19.53
CA PRO A 49 7.29 3.65 18.16
C PRO A 49 6.26 3.29 17.08
N GLU A 50 5.47 2.24 17.31
CA GLU A 50 4.42 1.75 16.40
C GLU A 50 3.33 2.80 16.15
N TRP A 51 2.92 3.53 17.20
CA TRP A 51 1.89 4.58 17.09
C TRP A 51 2.37 5.83 16.32
N GLN A 52 3.68 6.10 16.34
CA GLN A 52 4.25 7.23 15.59
C GLN A 52 4.29 6.92 14.09
N LEU A 53 4.46 5.65 13.73
CA LEU A 53 4.37 5.17 12.35
C LEU A 53 2.91 5.19 11.86
N ASP A 54 1.95 4.71 12.66
CA ASP A 54 0.52 4.73 12.30
C ASP A 54 0.01 6.14 11.95
N GLY A 55 0.42 7.13 12.74
CA GLY A 55 0.08 8.53 12.46
C GLY A 55 0.64 8.97 11.11
N ILE A 56 1.96 8.87 10.91
CA ILE A 56 2.65 9.33 9.71
C ILE A 56 2.14 8.61 8.46
N SER A 57 1.93 7.29 8.55
CA SER A 57 1.29 6.48 7.51
C SER A 57 -0.10 7.02 7.17
N HIS A 58 -0.95 7.33 8.15
CA HIS A 58 -2.26 7.96 7.92
C HIS A 58 -2.18 9.33 7.23
N ALA A 59 -1.19 10.17 7.57
CA ALA A 59 -1.00 11.46 6.90
C ALA A 59 -0.60 11.29 5.44
N LEU A 60 0.31 10.36 5.17
CA LEU A 60 0.81 10.09 3.81
C LEU A 60 -0.29 9.43 2.97
N LEU A 61 -0.99 8.44 3.50
CA LEU A 61 -2.20 7.85 2.91
C LEU A 61 -3.20 8.92 2.51
N ARG A 62 -3.52 9.87 3.40
CA ARG A 62 -4.41 10.99 3.06
C ARG A 62 -3.85 11.97 2.03
N ALA A 63 -2.54 12.14 1.96
CA ALA A 63 -1.92 12.97 0.92
C ALA A 63 -2.02 12.31 -0.46
N ILE A 64 -1.89 10.98 -0.52
CA ILE A 64 -2.15 10.21 -1.74
C ILE A 64 -3.65 10.24 -2.06
N ALA A 65 -4.55 10.06 -1.08
CA ALA A 65 -6.00 10.18 -1.22
C ALA A 65 -6.43 11.49 -1.89
N TYR A 66 -5.74 12.58 -1.56
CA TYR A 66 -6.03 13.89 -2.11
C TYR A 66 -5.66 13.99 -3.60
N ARG A 67 -4.64 13.25 -4.04
CA ARG A 67 -4.15 13.21 -5.42
C ARG A 67 -4.90 12.16 -6.26
N ASP A 68 -5.24 11.04 -5.65
CA ASP A 68 -5.99 9.92 -6.22
C ASP A 68 -6.93 9.35 -5.14
N PRO A 69 -8.21 9.78 -5.12
CA PRO A 69 -9.17 9.33 -4.11
C PRO A 69 -9.37 7.81 -4.06
N TYR A 70 -9.14 7.12 -5.18
CA TYR A 70 -9.30 5.66 -5.26
C TYR A 70 -8.18 4.92 -4.51
N SER A 71 -6.96 5.44 -4.55
CA SER A 71 -5.78 4.78 -3.96
C SER A 71 -5.91 4.46 -2.47
N THR A 72 -6.68 5.23 -1.70
CA THR A 72 -6.75 5.08 -0.23
C THR A 72 -7.67 3.96 0.20
N GLU A 73 -8.88 3.90 -0.37
CA GLU A 73 -9.80 2.79 -0.14
C GLU A 73 -9.18 1.46 -0.60
N HIS A 74 -8.48 1.50 -1.74
CA HIS A 74 -7.68 0.37 -2.24
C HIS A 74 -6.63 -0.09 -1.22
N MET A 75 -5.72 0.79 -0.80
CA MET A 75 -4.65 0.43 0.14
C MET A 75 -5.17 -0.06 1.48
N GLU A 76 -6.25 0.55 2.01
CA GLU A 76 -6.88 0.10 3.25
C GLU A 76 -7.51 -1.29 3.11
N THR A 77 -8.18 -1.55 1.99
CA THR A 77 -8.79 -2.86 1.71
C THR A 77 -7.73 -3.94 1.50
N VAL A 78 -6.66 -3.66 0.77
CA VAL A 78 -5.51 -4.57 0.61
C VAL A 78 -4.88 -4.89 1.97
N ALA A 79 -4.71 -3.91 2.85
CA ALA A 79 -4.19 -4.15 4.19
C ALA A 79 -5.11 -5.06 5.03
N ARG A 80 -6.42 -4.83 4.98
CA ARG A 80 -7.41 -5.69 5.67
C ARG A 80 -7.36 -7.13 5.15
N LEU A 81 -7.29 -7.31 3.83
CA LEU A 81 -7.14 -8.63 3.20
C LEU A 81 -5.83 -9.30 3.60
N ALA A 82 -4.71 -8.57 3.57
CA ALA A 82 -3.41 -9.10 3.96
C ALA A 82 -3.41 -9.56 5.42
N VAL A 83 -4.01 -8.78 6.32
CA VAL A 83 -4.18 -9.16 7.74
C VAL A 83 -5.07 -10.40 7.90
N LEU A 84 -6.18 -10.48 7.16
CA LEU A 84 -7.05 -11.66 7.18
C LEU A 84 -6.26 -12.93 6.79
N LEU A 85 -5.55 -12.88 5.65
CA LEU A 85 -4.77 -14.01 5.15
C LEU A 85 -3.63 -14.38 6.11
N ALA A 86 -2.90 -13.39 6.63
CA ALA A 86 -1.80 -13.60 7.57
C ALA A 86 -2.27 -14.29 8.86
N ASN A 87 -3.43 -13.91 9.39
CA ASN A 87 -4.01 -14.58 10.56
C ASN A 87 -4.43 -16.02 10.25
N LYS A 88 -4.98 -16.28 9.05
CA LYS A 88 -5.38 -17.63 8.62
C LYS A 88 -4.19 -18.55 8.37
N LEU A 89 -3.05 -17.98 7.99
CA LEU A 89 -1.75 -18.66 7.92
C LEU A 89 -1.13 -18.92 9.30
N GLY A 90 -1.74 -18.43 10.38
CA GLY A 90 -1.25 -18.65 11.75
C GLY A 90 0.01 -17.86 12.11
N LEU A 91 0.28 -16.75 11.42
CA LEU A 91 1.42 -15.89 11.75
C LEU A 91 1.23 -15.21 13.12
N ASP A 92 2.32 -14.91 13.79
CA ASP A 92 2.31 -14.18 15.05
C ASP A 92 1.87 -12.71 14.84
N GLN A 93 1.39 -12.08 15.91
CA GLN A 93 0.79 -10.74 15.82
C GLN A 93 1.80 -9.64 15.47
N ASP A 94 3.08 -9.81 15.78
CA ASP A 94 4.10 -8.83 15.42
C ASP A 94 4.35 -8.88 13.90
N THR A 95 4.44 -10.09 13.33
CA THR A 95 4.51 -10.30 11.88
C THR A 95 3.26 -9.79 11.17
N VAL A 96 2.05 -10.04 11.70
CA VAL A 96 0.80 -9.49 11.16
C VAL A 96 0.80 -7.95 11.17
N GLY A 97 1.30 -7.34 12.24
CA GLY A 97 1.45 -5.88 12.35
C GLY A 97 2.38 -5.30 11.28
N VAL A 98 3.53 -5.94 11.05
CA VAL A 98 4.47 -5.57 9.98
C VAL A 98 3.81 -5.67 8.60
N ILE A 99 3.08 -6.75 8.34
CA ILE A 99 2.36 -6.96 7.06
C ILE A 99 1.28 -5.90 6.88
N SER A 100 0.52 -5.57 7.93
CA SER A 100 -0.51 -4.53 7.89
C SER A 100 0.08 -3.19 7.48
N VAL A 101 1.17 -2.77 8.11
CA VAL A 101 1.81 -1.47 7.78
C VAL A 101 2.45 -1.50 6.39
N GLY A 102 3.12 -2.59 6.01
CA GLY A 102 3.66 -2.75 4.67
C GLY A 102 2.59 -2.68 3.58
N ALA A 103 1.44 -3.34 3.81
CA ALA A 103 0.30 -3.31 2.90
C ALA A 103 -0.35 -1.92 2.82
N GLN A 104 -0.46 -1.19 3.93
CA GLN A 104 -0.95 0.19 3.90
C GLN A 104 -0.04 1.12 3.08
N LEU A 105 1.27 0.85 3.07
CA LEU A 105 2.25 1.70 2.40
C LEU A 105 2.66 1.21 1.01
N HIS A 106 2.15 0.06 0.54
CA HIS A 106 2.68 -0.59 -0.68
C HIS A 106 2.69 0.33 -1.90
N ASP A 107 1.67 1.18 -2.00
CA ASP A 107 1.44 2.08 -3.13
C ASP A 107 1.86 3.54 -2.87
N ILE A 108 2.53 3.84 -1.76
CA ILE A 108 2.91 5.22 -1.38
C ILE A 108 3.74 5.93 -2.45
N GLY A 109 4.52 5.18 -3.22
CA GLY A 109 5.33 5.71 -4.30
C GLY A 109 4.53 6.24 -5.50
N LYS A 110 3.22 5.96 -5.61
CA LYS A 110 2.35 6.53 -6.65
C LYS A 110 2.31 8.06 -6.60
N ILE A 111 2.67 8.67 -5.47
CA ILE A 111 2.86 10.13 -5.35
C ILE A 111 3.91 10.68 -6.33
N GLY A 112 4.89 9.86 -6.70
CA GLY A 112 5.95 10.20 -7.65
C GLY A 112 5.57 9.99 -9.12
N ILE A 113 4.38 9.44 -9.40
CA ILE A 113 3.93 9.12 -10.76
C ILE A 113 3.04 10.24 -11.29
N PRO A 114 3.20 10.69 -12.56
CA PRO A 114 2.32 11.70 -13.16
C PRO A 114 0.86 11.30 -13.07
N LEU A 115 0.00 12.24 -12.67
CA LEU A 115 -1.42 11.95 -12.46
C LEU A 115 -2.06 11.54 -13.79
N GLU A 116 -1.74 12.18 -14.91
CA GLU A 116 -2.29 11.81 -16.23
C GLU A 116 -2.05 10.35 -16.63
N VAL A 117 -0.99 9.72 -16.10
CA VAL A 117 -0.68 8.30 -16.34
C VAL A 117 -1.51 7.40 -15.44
N LEU A 118 -1.62 7.71 -14.14
CA LEU A 118 -2.40 6.91 -13.17
C LEU A 118 -3.90 6.89 -13.49
N ILE A 119 -4.39 7.99 -14.05
CA ILE A 119 -5.80 8.30 -14.29
C ILE A 119 -6.22 8.02 -15.74
N LYS A 120 -5.34 7.41 -16.55
CA LYS A 120 -5.59 7.18 -17.97
C LYS A 120 -6.69 6.12 -18.18
N PRO A 121 -7.80 6.44 -18.89
CA PRO A 121 -8.90 5.50 -19.11
C PRO A 121 -8.63 4.48 -20.25
N SER A 122 -7.36 4.30 -20.64
CA SER A 122 -6.95 3.40 -21.72
C SER A 122 -5.75 2.57 -21.27
N GLN A 123 -5.38 1.57 -22.08
CA GLN A 123 -4.14 0.85 -21.87
C GLN A 123 -2.95 1.82 -21.85
N LEU A 124 -2.04 1.57 -20.90
CA LEU A 124 -0.78 2.30 -20.79
C LEU A 124 0.18 1.81 -21.88
N SER A 125 0.95 2.73 -22.45
CA SER A 125 2.10 2.35 -23.28
C SER A 125 3.16 1.66 -22.44
N THR A 126 4.14 1.03 -23.09
CA THR A 126 5.28 0.40 -22.40
C THR A 126 6.06 1.41 -21.54
N GLU A 127 6.21 2.64 -22.03
CA GLU A 127 6.89 3.74 -21.34
C GLU A 127 6.08 4.22 -20.14
N GLU A 128 4.78 4.40 -20.30
CA GLU A 128 3.86 4.78 -19.22
C GLU A 128 3.83 3.71 -18.13
N MET A 129 3.76 2.44 -18.52
CA MET A 129 3.81 1.33 -17.58
C MET A 129 5.16 1.27 -16.86
N SER A 130 6.27 1.60 -17.54
CA SER A 130 7.59 1.68 -16.91
C SER A 130 7.66 2.77 -15.85
N LEU A 131 7.00 3.91 -16.06
CA LEU A 131 6.84 4.95 -15.04
C LEU A 131 6.06 4.39 -13.84
N VAL A 132 4.89 3.77 -14.08
CA VAL A 132 4.06 3.20 -13.01
C VAL A 132 4.84 2.17 -12.20
N ARG A 133 5.58 1.25 -12.83
CA ARG A 133 6.43 0.25 -12.13
C ARG A 133 7.47 0.89 -11.20
N GLY A 134 7.88 2.13 -11.47
CA GLY A 134 8.78 2.89 -10.62
C GLY A 134 8.23 3.20 -9.22
N HIS A 135 6.91 3.11 -9.00
CA HIS A 135 6.31 3.43 -7.70
C HIS A 135 6.86 2.54 -6.57
N ALA A 136 7.16 1.27 -6.81
CA ALA A 136 7.67 0.38 -5.77
C ALA A 136 9.01 0.89 -5.20
N ARG A 137 9.91 1.34 -6.09
CA ARG A 137 11.19 1.95 -5.70
C ARG A 137 11.00 3.30 -5.02
N ILE A 138 10.17 4.18 -5.57
CA ILE A 138 9.87 5.49 -4.97
C ILE A 138 9.27 5.31 -3.57
N GLY A 139 8.36 4.34 -3.42
CA GLY A 139 7.75 3.99 -2.15
C GLY A 139 8.78 3.53 -1.13
N TRP A 140 9.67 2.62 -1.53
CA TRP A 140 10.80 2.21 -0.69
C TRP A 140 11.68 3.40 -0.29
N GLU A 141 12.02 4.29 -1.23
CA GLU A 141 12.85 5.48 -0.96
C GLU A 141 12.20 6.41 0.07
N ILE A 142 10.87 6.61 -0.01
CA ILE A 142 10.08 7.38 0.97
C ILE A 142 10.12 6.69 2.33
N VAL A 143 9.78 5.40 2.39
CA VAL A 143 9.71 4.65 3.65
C VAL A 143 11.08 4.54 4.31
N ASN A 144 12.15 4.48 3.52
CA ASN A 144 13.52 4.40 4.00
C ASN A 144 13.99 5.69 4.71
N GLN A 145 13.34 6.83 4.50
CA GLN A 145 13.65 8.07 5.22
C GLN A 145 13.18 8.04 6.69
N PHE A 146 12.23 7.18 7.04
CA PHE A 146 11.73 7.09 8.40
C PHE A 146 12.69 6.29 9.29
N ARG A 147 13.18 6.94 10.34
CA ARG A 147 14.02 6.28 11.36
C ARG A 147 13.19 5.27 12.15
N GLY A 148 13.75 4.08 12.36
CA GLY A 148 13.13 3.05 13.19
C GLY A 148 12.06 2.21 12.48
N VAL A 149 11.82 2.39 11.18
CA VAL A 149 10.94 1.50 10.42
C VAL A 149 11.58 0.13 10.28
N CYS A 150 10.80 -0.91 10.62
CA CYS A 150 11.17 -2.30 10.42
C CYS A 150 11.58 -2.56 8.96
N PRO A 151 12.77 -3.16 8.68
CA PRO A 151 13.21 -3.44 7.32
C PRO A 151 12.18 -4.21 6.47
N ALA A 152 11.46 -5.15 7.08
CA ALA A 152 10.44 -5.95 6.40
C ALA A 152 9.29 -5.09 5.82
N ILE A 153 8.95 -3.95 6.43
CA ILE A 153 7.95 -3.02 5.87
C ILE A 153 8.45 -2.45 4.55
N LYS A 154 9.74 -2.05 4.49
CA LYS A 154 10.36 -1.50 3.29
C LYS A 154 10.38 -2.55 2.19
N ASP A 155 10.72 -3.78 2.56
CA ASP A 155 10.76 -4.91 1.64
C ASP A 155 9.38 -5.22 1.04
N ILE A 156 8.32 -5.19 1.84
CA ILE A 156 6.95 -5.34 1.34
C ILE A 156 6.66 -4.28 0.25
N VAL A 157 6.93 -3.01 0.55
CA VAL A 157 6.70 -1.91 -0.41
C VAL A 157 7.52 -2.09 -1.69
N LEU A 158 8.77 -2.55 -1.58
CA LEU A 158 9.66 -2.70 -2.73
C LEU A 158 9.32 -3.91 -3.62
N PHE A 159 8.91 -5.03 -3.01
CA PHE A 159 8.83 -6.32 -3.70
C PHE A 159 7.40 -6.84 -3.91
N HIS A 160 6.34 -6.11 -3.51
CA HIS A 160 4.95 -6.60 -3.62
C HIS A 160 4.48 -6.92 -5.05
N HIS A 161 5.19 -6.46 -6.08
CA HIS A 161 4.95 -6.81 -7.48
C HIS A 161 5.93 -7.82 -8.07
N GLU A 162 6.85 -8.37 -7.27
CA GLU A 162 7.63 -9.53 -7.69
C GLU A 162 6.73 -10.77 -7.82
N ARG A 163 7.09 -11.68 -8.73
CA ARG A 163 6.35 -12.91 -9.03
C ARG A 163 7.30 -14.09 -8.94
N LEU A 164 6.82 -15.26 -8.51
CA LEU A 164 7.72 -16.39 -8.20
C LEU A 164 8.57 -16.85 -9.39
N ASP A 165 8.07 -16.70 -10.61
CA ASP A 165 8.75 -17.04 -11.86
C ASP A 165 9.79 -16.00 -12.32
N GLY A 166 9.83 -14.83 -11.68
CA GLY A 166 10.71 -13.71 -12.00
C GLY A 166 10.15 -12.77 -13.08
N SER A 167 8.90 -12.91 -13.50
CA SER A 167 8.22 -12.00 -14.42
C SER A 167 7.82 -10.66 -13.78
N GLY A 168 7.91 -10.57 -12.45
CA GLY A 168 7.60 -9.40 -11.66
C GLY A 168 8.64 -8.28 -11.75
N TYR A 169 8.46 -7.26 -10.93
CA TYR A 169 9.31 -6.06 -10.88
C TYR A 169 9.45 -5.58 -9.43
N PRO A 170 10.50 -4.80 -9.09
CA PRO A 170 11.45 -4.11 -9.98
C PRO A 170 12.70 -4.90 -10.39
N PHE A 171 13.02 -6.03 -9.77
CA PHE A 171 14.27 -6.75 -9.99
C PHE A 171 14.10 -8.12 -10.68
N GLY A 172 12.88 -8.64 -10.75
CA GLY A 172 12.61 -9.97 -11.31
C GLY A 172 13.13 -11.08 -10.40
N HIS A 173 13.01 -10.88 -9.08
CA HIS A 173 13.38 -11.89 -8.09
C HIS A 173 12.48 -13.11 -8.20
N LYS A 174 13.02 -14.29 -7.88
CA LYS A 174 12.31 -15.57 -7.98
C LYS A 174 12.08 -16.18 -6.62
N SER A 175 10.90 -16.78 -6.46
CA SER A 175 10.56 -17.68 -5.35
C SER A 175 10.97 -17.14 -3.97
N GLU A 176 11.86 -17.84 -3.26
CA GLU A 176 12.30 -17.52 -1.89
C GLU A 176 13.08 -16.21 -1.76
N ALA A 177 13.60 -15.66 -2.87
CA ALA A 177 14.23 -14.33 -2.85
C ALA A 177 13.21 -13.20 -2.64
N ILE A 178 11.91 -13.48 -2.74
CA ILE A 178 10.83 -12.53 -2.49
C ILE A 178 10.38 -12.69 -1.03
N PRO A 179 10.49 -11.64 -0.19
CA PRO A 179 10.05 -11.68 1.20
C PRO A 179 8.60 -12.16 1.34
N PHE A 180 8.33 -13.01 2.32
CA PHE A 180 7.00 -13.62 2.48
C PHE A 180 5.87 -12.58 2.58
N GLY A 181 6.08 -11.52 3.36
CA GLY A 181 5.12 -10.42 3.46
C GLY A 181 4.83 -9.76 2.11
N ALA A 182 5.82 -9.62 1.23
CA ALA A 182 5.64 -9.07 -0.11
C ALA A 182 4.83 -10.01 -1.01
N ARG A 183 5.09 -11.32 -0.93
CA ARG A 183 4.28 -12.34 -1.64
C ARG A 183 2.82 -12.31 -1.18
N LEU A 184 2.59 -12.17 0.12
CA LEU A 184 1.25 -12.11 0.71
C LEU A 184 0.50 -10.85 0.25
N VAL A 185 1.13 -9.68 0.37
CA VAL A 185 0.54 -8.41 -0.08
C VAL A 185 0.30 -8.41 -1.58
N GLY A 186 1.20 -8.99 -2.37
CA GLY A 186 1.02 -9.12 -3.81
C GLY A 186 -0.17 -9.99 -4.23
N VAL A 187 -0.58 -10.98 -3.42
CA VAL A 187 -1.81 -11.75 -3.63
C VAL A 187 -3.04 -10.94 -3.18
N ALA A 188 -2.97 -10.30 -2.01
CA ALA A 188 -4.05 -9.46 -1.50
C ALA A 188 -4.39 -8.29 -2.47
N ASP A 189 -3.36 -7.66 -3.04
CA ASP A 189 -3.48 -6.60 -4.05
C ASP A 189 -4.20 -7.10 -5.31
N VAL A 190 -3.84 -8.29 -5.82
CA VAL A 190 -4.51 -8.87 -7.00
C VAL A 190 -6.00 -9.14 -6.73
N ILE A 191 -6.30 -9.70 -5.55
CA ILE A 191 -7.69 -10.00 -5.16
C ILE A 191 -8.51 -8.71 -5.13
N GLU A 192 -8.04 -7.69 -4.41
CA GLU A 192 -8.73 -6.40 -4.31
C GLU A 192 -8.85 -5.77 -5.71
N SER A 193 -7.72 -5.66 -6.41
CA SER A 193 -7.62 -4.96 -7.68
C SER A 193 -8.58 -5.51 -8.71
N MET A 194 -8.83 -6.83 -8.70
CA MET A 194 -9.77 -7.50 -9.60
C MET A 194 -11.22 -7.41 -9.14
N ALA A 195 -11.46 -7.54 -7.83
CA ALA A 195 -12.80 -7.66 -7.25
C ALA A 195 -13.51 -6.32 -7.01
N THR A 196 -12.79 -5.20 -6.94
CA THR A 196 -13.38 -3.87 -6.69
C THR A 196 -13.46 -3.01 -7.95
N HIS A 197 -14.38 -2.04 -7.93
CA HIS A 197 -14.54 -1.07 -9.02
C HIS A 197 -13.39 -0.07 -8.98
N ARG A 198 -12.80 0.19 -10.14
CA ARG A 198 -11.85 1.29 -10.34
C ARG A 198 -12.52 2.39 -11.16
N PRO A 199 -12.10 3.67 -11.03
CA PRO A 199 -12.64 4.77 -11.82
C PRO A 199 -12.65 4.52 -13.34
N TYR A 200 -11.76 3.64 -13.83
CA TYR A 200 -11.59 3.32 -15.25
C TYR A 200 -11.91 1.86 -15.61
N ARG A 201 -12.34 1.04 -14.64
CA ARG A 201 -12.55 -0.40 -14.84
C ARG A 201 -13.62 -0.93 -13.89
N PRO A 202 -14.73 -1.49 -14.39
CA PRO A 202 -15.70 -2.15 -13.51
C PRO A 202 -15.07 -3.34 -12.79
N ALA A 203 -15.58 -3.65 -11.60
CA ALA A 203 -15.19 -4.86 -10.88
C ALA A 203 -15.47 -6.10 -11.74
N LEU A 204 -14.53 -7.05 -11.76
CA LEU A 204 -14.82 -8.39 -12.29
C LEU A 204 -15.55 -9.25 -11.25
N GLY A 205 -15.41 -8.88 -9.98
CA GLY A 205 -15.96 -9.61 -8.84
C GLY A 205 -14.95 -10.59 -8.23
N LEU A 206 -15.32 -11.18 -7.09
CA LEU A 206 -14.44 -12.07 -6.34
C LEU A 206 -14.14 -13.38 -7.10
N VAL A 207 -15.13 -13.96 -7.77
CA VAL A 207 -14.95 -15.23 -8.48
C VAL A 207 -13.82 -15.16 -9.51
N PRO A 208 -13.80 -14.18 -10.44
CA PRO A 208 -12.66 -14.02 -11.35
C PRO A 208 -11.32 -13.74 -10.66
N ALA A 209 -11.34 -13.06 -9.50
CA ALA A 209 -10.13 -12.79 -8.74
C ALA A 209 -9.54 -14.06 -8.13
N ILE A 210 -10.39 -14.94 -7.58
CA ILE A 210 -9.98 -16.26 -7.07
C ILE A 210 -9.49 -17.16 -8.22
N ASP A 211 -10.19 -17.16 -9.35
CA ASP A 211 -9.78 -17.92 -10.54
C ASP A 211 -8.41 -17.50 -11.06
N GLU A 212 -8.08 -16.20 -11.02
CA GLU A 212 -6.77 -15.68 -11.41
C GLU A 212 -5.64 -16.24 -10.53
N ILE A 213 -5.76 -16.08 -9.21
CA ILE A 213 -4.72 -16.51 -8.28
C ILE A 213 -4.58 -18.04 -8.28
N MET A 214 -5.69 -18.76 -8.47
CA MET A 214 -5.70 -20.22 -8.58
C MET A 214 -5.01 -20.69 -9.86
N ARG A 215 -5.29 -20.07 -11.01
CA ARG A 215 -4.66 -20.42 -12.30
C ARG A 215 -3.15 -20.24 -12.26
N HIS A 216 -2.66 -19.26 -11.52
CA HIS A 216 -1.24 -18.90 -11.44
C HIS A 216 -0.58 -19.33 -10.12
N ARG A 217 -1.23 -20.21 -9.36
CA ARG A 217 -0.70 -20.80 -8.13
C ARG A 217 0.64 -21.52 -8.39
N GLY A 218 1.67 -21.19 -7.62
CA GLY A 218 3.01 -21.77 -7.73
C GLY A 218 3.86 -21.29 -8.91
N SER A 219 3.29 -20.51 -9.84
CA SER A 219 4.04 -19.86 -10.93
C SER A 219 4.22 -18.37 -10.67
N LEU A 220 3.13 -17.63 -10.45
CA LEU A 220 3.19 -16.21 -10.11
C LEU A 220 3.03 -15.98 -8.61
N TYR A 221 2.20 -16.79 -7.96
CA TYR A 221 1.76 -16.59 -6.58
C TYR A 221 2.16 -17.74 -5.67
N ASP A 222 2.42 -17.41 -4.41
CA ASP A 222 2.76 -18.39 -3.38
C ASP A 222 1.63 -19.43 -3.20
N PRO A 223 1.91 -20.74 -3.37
CA PRO A 223 0.93 -21.80 -3.19
C PRO A 223 0.17 -21.76 -1.86
N GLU A 224 0.88 -21.49 -0.76
CA GLU A 224 0.32 -21.52 0.58
C GLU A 224 -0.64 -20.35 0.79
N ILE A 225 -0.26 -19.15 0.33
CA ILE A 225 -1.09 -17.95 0.41
C ILE A 225 -2.35 -18.11 -0.46
N VAL A 226 -2.21 -18.68 -1.67
CA VAL A 226 -3.34 -18.94 -2.57
C VAL A 226 -4.31 -19.96 -1.97
N ASP A 227 -3.81 -21.05 -1.39
CA ASP A 227 -4.67 -22.06 -0.75
C ASP A 227 -5.48 -21.46 0.39
N VAL A 228 -4.85 -20.63 1.22
CA VAL A 228 -5.54 -19.91 2.29
C VAL A 228 -6.57 -18.93 1.72
N ALA A 229 -6.25 -18.19 0.66
CA ALA A 229 -7.19 -17.27 0.04
C ALA A 229 -8.43 -17.99 -0.50
N ILE A 230 -8.26 -19.15 -1.13
CA ILE A 230 -9.37 -19.99 -1.62
C ILE A 230 -10.20 -20.52 -0.43
N ALA A 231 -9.54 -21.05 0.59
CA ALA A 231 -10.22 -21.59 1.78
C ALA A 231 -10.97 -20.52 2.59
N THR A 232 -10.61 -19.25 2.42
CA THR A 232 -11.16 -18.10 3.16
C THR A 232 -11.98 -17.17 2.24
N ALA A 233 -12.46 -17.68 1.10
CA ALA A 233 -13.13 -16.87 0.09
C ALA A 233 -14.41 -16.20 0.61
N ASP A 234 -15.16 -16.86 1.50
CA ASP A 234 -16.39 -16.31 2.08
C ASP A 234 -16.10 -15.12 2.99
N GLU A 235 -15.06 -15.17 3.84
CA GLU A 235 -14.69 -14.01 4.65
C GLU A 235 -14.06 -12.89 3.81
N ILE A 236 -13.36 -13.22 2.73
CA ILE A 236 -12.90 -12.22 1.75
C ILE A 236 -14.11 -11.50 1.14
N ALA A 237 -15.15 -12.25 0.73
CA ALA A 237 -16.37 -11.66 0.18
C ALA A 237 -17.05 -10.72 1.19
N ALA A 238 -17.17 -11.16 2.45
CA ALA A 238 -17.75 -10.34 3.52
C ALA A 238 -16.93 -9.08 3.81
N LEU A 239 -15.59 -9.18 3.77
CA LEU A 239 -14.68 -8.07 3.98
C LEU A 239 -14.81 -7.03 2.86
N LEU A 240 -14.84 -7.48 1.60
CA LEU A 240 -15.00 -6.62 0.42
C LEU A 240 -16.38 -5.96 0.34
N ALA A 241 -17.42 -6.58 0.90
CA ALA A 241 -18.76 -6.00 0.99
C ALA A 241 -18.91 -4.97 2.12
N SER A 242 -17.95 -4.91 3.05
CA SER A 242 -17.98 -4.02 4.20
C SER A 242 -17.21 -2.72 3.91
N PRO A 243 -17.87 -1.54 3.89
CA PRO A 243 -17.20 -0.28 3.63
C PRO A 243 -16.09 -0.01 4.66
N THR A 244 -14.99 0.59 4.20
CA THR A 244 -13.91 1.15 5.04
C THR A 244 -14.33 2.42 5.76
#